data_AF-A0A0K8MGF8-F1
#
_entry.id   AF-A0A0K8MGF8-F1
#
_cell.length_a   1.000
_cell.length_b   1.000
_cell.length_c   1.000
_cell.angle_alpha   90.00
_cell.angle_beta   90.00
_cell.angle_gamma   90.00
#
_symmetry.space_group_name_H-M   'P 1'
#
loop_
_entity.id
_entity.type
_entity.pdbx_description
1 polymer ?
#
loop_
_entity_poly.entity_id
_entity_poly.type
_entity_poly.pdbx_seq_one_letter_code
_entity_poly.pdbx_strand_id
1 'polypeptide(L)'
;MKQYLLDANILINANRYYRQKFFPVIWRFFKNNQKIHLLDKVYNEIIVIDDELSCWLRKNYDEVQINSSNSIAEYKKVVDYLVTSQLWSPAGYESWIQNANKADPWIISSALKHDFIIVSEERKTGPNGMQSSN
;
A
#
# COMPACT_ATOMS: atom_id res chain seq x y z
N MET A 1 11.85 -2.73 -17.04
CA MET A 1 10.40 -2.92 -17.29
C MET A 1 9.65 -2.42 -16.05
N LYS A 2 8.47 -1.82 -16.19
CA LYS A 2 7.71 -1.26 -15.05
C LYS A 2 7.23 -2.35 -14.10
N GLN A 3 7.41 -2.12 -12.80
CA GLN A 3 6.95 -2.94 -11.69
C GLN A 3 5.93 -2.15 -10.86
N TYR A 4 5.04 -2.85 -10.17
CA TYR A 4 3.88 -2.27 -9.49
C TYR A 4 3.82 -2.71 -8.03
N LEU A 5 3.54 -1.76 -7.14
CA LEU A 5 3.31 -2.01 -5.72
C LEU A 5 1.85 -1.73 -5.38
N LEU A 6 1.15 -2.75 -4.88
CA LEU A 6 -0.26 -2.58 -4.51
C LEU A 6 -0.42 -1.98 -3.12
N ASP A 7 -1.38 -1.08 -3.03
CA ASP A 7 -2.02 -0.66 -1.79
C ASP A 7 -3.04 -1.72 -1.33
N ALA A 8 -3.31 -1.79 -0.03
CA ALA A 8 -4.31 -2.68 0.57
C ALA A 8 -5.70 -2.41 -0.02
N ASN A 9 -6.03 -1.13 -0.27
CA ASN A 9 -7.34 -0.73 -0.78
C ASN A 9 -7.69 -1.42 -2.11
N ILE A 10 -6.72 -1.68 -2.98
CA ILE A 10 -6.91 -2.37 -4.26
C ILE A 10 -7.43 -3.78 -4.05
N LEU A 11 -6.80 -4.55 -3.16
CA LEU A 11 -7.20 -5.93 -2.89
C LEU A 11 -8.52 -6.01 -2.12
N ILE A 12 -8.74 -5.08 -1.18
CA ILE A 12 -9.98 -4.99 -0.40
C ILE A 12 -11.17 -4.66 -1.33
N ASN A 13 -11.02 -3.65 -2.19
CA ASN A 13 -12.08 -3.26 -3.12
C ASN A 13 -12.28 -4.31 -4.23
N ALA A 14 -11.20 -4.93 -4.72
CA ALA A 14 -11.31 -6.07 -5.62
C ALA A 14 -12.12 -7.22 -4.98
N ASN A 15 -11.90 -7.53 -3.70
CA ASN A 15 -12.70 -8.56 -3.01
C ASN A 15 -14.16 -8.14 -2.80
N ARG A 16 -14.41 -6.86 -2.58
CA ARG A 16 -15.76 -6.32 -2.41
C ARG A 16 -16.59 -6.40 -3.70
N TYR A 17 -16.02 -5.97 -4.83
CA TYR A 17 -16.76 -5.87 -6.11
C TYR A 17 -16.59 -7.12 -6.98
N TYR A 18 -15.46 -7.80 -6.86
CA TYR A 18 -15.08 -8.95 -7.69
C TYR A 18 -14.72 -10.15 -6.83
N ARG A 19 -15.65 -10.59 -5.98
CA ARG A 19 -15.46 -11.76 -5.09
C ARG A 19 -14.84 -12.96 -5.81
N GLN A 20 -13.88 -13.59 -5.15
CA GLN A 20 -13.00 -14.61 -5.72
C GLN A 20 -13.74 -15.76 -6.39
N LYS A 21 -14.78 -16.26 -5.74
CA LYS A 21 -15.63 -17.36 -6.22
C LYS A 21 -16.28 -17.06 -7.59
N PHE A 22 -16.65 -15.82 -7.85
CA PHE A 22 -17.39 -15.43 -9.05
C PHE A 22 -16.49 -14.86 -10.14
N PHE A 23 -15.36 -14.26 -9.78
CA PHE A 23 -14.44 -13.60 -10.71
C PHE A 23 -13.02 -14.19 -10.68
N PRO A 24 -12.84 -15.51 -10.88
CA PRO A 24 -11.54 -16.16 -10.76
C PRO A 24 -10.51 -15.68 -11.79
N VAL A 25 -10.93 -15.02 -12.88
CA VAL A 25 -10.03 -14.40 -13.86
C VAL A 25 -9.22 -13.26 -13.23
N ILE A 26 -9.85 -12.40 -12.43
CA ILE A 26 -9.20 -11.24 -11.79
C ILE A 26 -8.17 -11.72 -10.76
N TRP A 27 -8.53 -12.71 -9.95
CA TRP A 27 -7.62 -13.25 -8.94
C TRP A 27 -6.47 -14.05 -9.52
N ARG A 28 -6.69 -14.76 -10.64
CA ARG A 28 -5.59 -15.36 -11.41
C ARG A 28 -4.65 -14.31 -11.99
N PHE A 29 -5.15 -13.13 -12.38
CA PHE A 29 -4.30 -12.03 -12.82
C PHE A 29 -3.39 -11.55 -11.69
N PHE A 30 -3.90 -11.29 -10.49
CA PHE A 30 -3.07 -10.89 -9.35
C PHE A 30 -2.02 -11.95 -9.03
N LYS A 31 -2.44 -13.22 -8.93
CA LYS A 31 -1.56 -14.34 -8.62
C LYS A 31 -0.43 -14.52 -9.65
N ASN A 32 -0.74 -14.49 -10.93
CA ASN A 32 0.18 -14.92 -11.98
C ASN A 32 1.03 -13.77 -12.53
N ASN A 33 0.75 -12.52 -12.16
CA ASN A 33 1.46 -11.36 -12.66
C ASN A 33 2.69 -11.06 -11.80
N GLN A 34 3.86 -11.51 -12.27
CA GLN A 34 5.15 -11.32 -11.61
C GLN A 34 5.59 -9.86 -11.48
N LYS A 35 4.88 -8.91 -12.13
CA LYS A 35 5.16 -7.49 -12.02
C LYS A 35 4.45 -6.79 -10.87
N ILE A 36 3.57 -7.52 -10.19
CA ILE A 36 2.76 -7.00 -9.09
C ILE A 36 3.37 -7.50 -7.79
N HIS A 37 3.73 -6.55 -6.93
CA HIS A 37 4.37 -6.80 -5.66
C HIS A 37 3.47 -6.35 -4.52
N LEU A 38 3.65 -7.02 -3.38
CA LEU A 38 3.01 -6.68 -2.12
C LEU A 38 4.09 -6.40 -1.08
N LEU A 39 3.92 -5.30 -0.34
CA LEU A 39 4.73 -4.94 0.80
C LEU A 39 4.31 -5.75 2.03
N ASP A 40 5.24 -6.04 2.94
CA ASP A 40 4.95 -6.73 4.22
C ASP A 40 3.87 -6.02 5.03
N LYS A 41 3.94 -4.70 5.11
CA LYS A 41 2.95 -3.90 5.83
C LYS A 41 1.55 -4.06 5.24
N VAL A 42 1.42 -4.03 3.92
CA VAL A 42 0.13 -4.23 3.22
C VAL A 42 -0.40 -5.64 3.45
N TYR A 43 0.47 -6.65 3.34
CA TYR A 43 0.12 -8.03 3.65
C TYR A 43 -0.40 -8.17 5.08
N ASN A 44 0.33 -7.60 6.05
CA ASN A 44 0.00 -7.65 7.47
C ASN A 44 -1.33 -6.94 7.81
N GLU A 45 -1.64 -5.82 7.14
CA GLU A 45 -2.94 -5.15 7.32
C GLU A 45 -4.11 -6.05 6.92
N ILE A 46 -3.98 -6.80 5.83
CA ILE A 46 -5.09 -7.62 5.30
C ILE A 46 -5.24 -8.92 6.10
N ILE A 47 -4.14 -9.58 6.47
CA ILE A 47 -4.22 -10.88 7.14
C ILE A 47 -4.82 -10.83 8.56
N VAL A 48 -4.88 -9.65 9.18
CA VAL A 48 -5.44 -9.44 10.53
C VAL A 48 -6.97 -9.58 10.54
N ILE A 49 -7.63 -9.37 9.40
CA ILE A 49 -9.09 -9.40 9.29
C ILE A 49 -9.65 -10.85 9.32
N ASP A 50 -8.80 -11.85 9.03
CA ASP A 50 -9.11 -13.28 9.04
C ASP A 50 -10.37 -13.68 8.22
N ASP A 51 -10.49 -13.12 7.01
CA ASP A 51 -11.60 -13.35 6.08
C ASP A 51 -11.21 -14.13 4.80
N GLU A 52 -12.13 -14.21 3.84
CA GLU A 52 -11.91 -14.82 2.50
C GLU A 52 -10.69 -14.22 1.78
N LEU A 53 -10.45 -12.91 1.91
CA LEU A 53 -9.31 -12.24 1.29
C LEU A 53 -8.00 -12.66 1.94
N SER A 54 -7.95 -12.66 3.27
CA SER A 54 -6.76 -13.11 4.00
C SER A 54 -6.40 -14.57 3.70
N CYS A 55 -7.40 -15.46 3.64
CA CYS A 55 -7.22 -16.86 3.25
C CYS A 55 -6.60 -16.98 1.85
N TRP A 56 -7.08 -16.16 0.91
CA TRP A 56 -6.55 -16.17 -0.44
C TRP A 56 -5.12 -15.65 -0.51
N LEU A 57 -4.81 -14.57 0.21
CA LEU A 57 -3.45 -14.03 0.26
C LEU A 57 -2.46 -15.05 0.83
N ARG A 58 -2.76 -15.65 1.98
CA ARG A 58 -1.91 -16.69 2.61
C ARG A 58 -1.64 -17.88 1.68
N LYS A 59 -2.59 -18.20 0.79
CA LYS A 59 -2.47 -19.32 -0.15
C LYS A 59 -1.69 -18.99 -1.43
N ASN A 60 -1.67 -17.72 -1.85
CA ASN A 60 -1.20 -17.34 -3.19
C ASN A 60 0.01 -16.40 -3.18
N TYR A 61 0.28 -15.75 -2.07
CA TYR A 61 1.49 -14.97 -1.85
C TYR A 61 2.29 -15.65 -0.74
N ASP A 62 3.26 -16.48 -1.13
CA ASP A 62 4.30 -16.92 -0.21
C ASP A 62 5.05 -15.67 0.30
N GLU A 63 5.44 -15.71 1.58
CA GLU A 63 5.92 -14.57 2.38
C GLU A 63 6.51 -13.43 1.56
N VAL A 64 5.76 -12.32 1.55
CA VAL A 64 6.13 -10.95 1.18
C VAL A 64 7.38 -10.81 0.29
N GLN A 65 7.16 -10.41 -0.97
CA GLN A 65 8.24 -10.13 -1.92
C GLN A 65 9.06 -8.87 -1.60
N ILE A 66 8.44 -7.86 -0.95
CA ILE A 66 9.09 -6.59 -0.61
C ILE A 66 9.04 -6.35 0.89
N ASN A 67 10.19 -6.39 1.55
CA ASN A 67 10.32 -6.12 2.97
C ASN A 67 10.54 -4.61 3.22
N SER A 68 9.67 -3.99 4.02
CA SER A 68 9.72 -2.56 4.36
C SER A 68 11.04 -2.13 4.99
N SER A 69 11.71 -3.01 5.76
CA SER A 69 13.00 -2.72 6.39
C SER A 69 14.12 -2.41 5.40
N ASN A 70 13.98 -2.85 4.14
CA ASN A 70 14.93 -2.48 3.10
C ASN A 70 14.82 -1.00 2.71
N SER A 71 13.69 -0.34 2.98
CA SER A 71 13.39 1.02 2.51
C SER A 71 13.52 2.08 3.61
N ILE A 72 14.29 1.81 4.68
CA ILE A 72 14.44 2.71 5.82
C ILE A 72 15.05 4.07 5.42
N ALA A 73 16.02 4.08 4.50
CA ALA A 73 16.66 5.33 4.06
C ALA A 73 15.65 6.21 3.30
N GLU A 74 14.84 5.62 2.44
CA GLU A 74 13.77 6.29 1.70
C GLU A 74 12.64 6.70 2.63
N TYR A 75 12.32 5.90 3.65
CA TYR A 75 11.32 6.24 4.65
C TYR A 75 11.70 7.52 5.38
N LYS A 76 12.98 7.68 5.76
CA LYS A 76 13.48 8.93 6.35
C LYS A 76 13.23 10.12 5.42
N LYS A 77 13.51 10.00 4.12
CA LYS A 77 13.24 11.07 3.15
C LYS A 77 11.76 11.43 3.08
N VAL A 78 10.87 10.44 3.13
CA VAL A 78 9.41 10.66 3.15
C VAL A 78 9.01 11.43 4.41
N VAL A 79 9.50 11.01 5.58
CA VAL A 79 9.24 11.68 6.86
C VAL A 79 9.78 13.11 6.85
N ASP A 80 11.02 13.31 6.40
CA ASP A 80 11.64 14.64 6.30
C ASP A 80 10.80 15.56 5.40
N TYR A 81 10.32 15.06 4.27
CA TYR A 81 9.44 15.82 3.37
C TYR A 81 8.09 16.17 4.04
N LEU A 82 7.46 15.22 4.73
CA LEU A 82 6.19 15.46 5.43
C LEU A 82 6.32 16.60 6.47
N VAL A 83 7.44 16.63 7.21
CA VAL A 83 7.70 17.65 8.24
C VAL A 83 8.11 18.99 7.64
N THR A 84 8.95 19.00 6.61
CA THR A 84 9.54 20.23 6.06
C THR A 84 8.72 20.92 4.98
N SER A 85 7.80 20.21 4.32
CA SER A 85 7.00 20.75 3.21
C SER A 85 5.99 21.82 3.62
N GLN A 86 5.65 21.93 4.91
CA GLN A 86 4.62 22.84 5.46
C GLN A 86 3.21 22.63 4.86
N LEU A 87 2.99 21.53 4.14
CA LEU A 87 1.69 21.20 3.53
C LEU A 87 0.70 20.66 4.57
N TRP A 88 1.18 19.91 5.56
CA TRP A 88 0.35 19.30 6.61
C TRP A 88 0.60 19.94 7.96
N SER A 89 -0.42 19.90 8.82
CA SER A 89 -0.25 20.27 10.23
C SER A 89 0.57 19.22 10.97
N PRO A 90 1.16 19.55 12.14
CA PRO A 90 1.86 18.58 12.97
C PRO A 90 1.05 17.31 13.27
N ALA A 91 -0.21 17.49 13.68
CA ALA A 91 -1.12 16.37 13.90
C ALA A 91 -1.35 15.52 12.62
N GLY A 92 -1.38 16.18 11.46
CA GLY A 92 -1.55 15.53 10.16
C GLY A 92 -0.41 14.55 9.86
N TYR A 93 0.85 15.02 9.85
CA TYR A 93 1.99 14.15 9.57
C TYR A 93 2.31 13.19 10.74
N GLU A 94 2.05 13.58 11.99
CA GLU A 94 2.25 12.69 13.14
C GLU A 94 1.36 11.45 13.07
N SER A 95 0.12 11.61 12.56
CA SER A 95 -0.78 10.47 12.36
C SER A 95 -0.21 9.41 11.41
N TRP A 96 0.71 9.79 10.52
CA TRP A 96 1.42 8.89 9.61
C TRP A 96 2.68 8.29 10.24
N ILE A 97 3.41 9.08 11.05
CA ILE A 97 4.74 8.72 11.54
C ILE A 97 4.68 7.93 12.86
N GLN A 98 3.73 8.25 13.75
CA GLN A 98 3.66 7.63 15.09
C GLN A 98 3.31 6.14 15.03
N ASN A 99 2.58 5.71 14.00
CA ASN A 99 2.22 4.31 13.81
C ASN A 99 3.06 3.68 12.70
N ALA A 100 4.17 3.04 13.08
CA ALA A 100 5.07 2.33 12.16
C ALA A 100 4.43 1.14 11.43
N ASN A 101 3.19 0.76 11.78
CA ASN A 101 2.43 -0.28 11.09
C ASN A 101 1.56 0.24 9.94
N LYS A 102 1.34 1.56 9.83
CA LYS A 102 0.66 2.12 8.67
C LYS A 102 1.46 1.81 7.41
N ALA A 103 0.85 1.16 6.43
CA ALA A 103 1.53 0.78 5.22
C ALA A 103 1.90 1.99 4.34
N ASP A 104 1.10 3.07 4.34
CA ASP A 104 1.21 4.16 3.35
C ASP A 104 2.62 4.78 3.22
N PRO A 105 3.29 5.21 4.31
CA PRO A 105 4.62 5.79 4.17
C PRO A 105 5.67 4.75 3.74
N TRP A 106 5.46 3.47 4.05
CA TRP A 106 6.32 2.38 3.62
C TRP A 106 6.10 1.97 2.15
N ILE A 107 4.88 2.13 1.63
CA ILE A 107 4.58 1.95 0.20
C ILE A 107 5.33 3.01 -0.60
N ILE A 108 5.25 4.29 -0.18
CA ILE A 108 5.95 5.40 -0.84
C ILE A 108 7.47 5.18 -0.79
N SER A 109 8.03 4.83 0.37
CA SER A 109 9.47 4.62 0.51
C SER A 109 9.97 3.43 -0.31
N SER A 110 9.22 2.33 -0.36
CA SER A 110 9.59 1.16 -1.13
C SER A 110 9.46 1.39 -2.63
N ALA A 111 8.44 2.13 -3.05
CA ALA A 111 8.31 2.56 -4.44
C ALA A 111 9.48 3.46 -4.86
N LEU A 112 9.87 4.41 -4.00
CA LEU A 112 11.03 5.29 -4.25
C LEU A 112 12.34 4.49 -4.35
N LYS A 113 12.54 3.49 -3.50
CA LYS A 113 13.74 2.65 -3.50
C LYS A 113 13.87 1.81 -4.77
N HIS A 114 12.76 1.24 -5.21
CA HIS A 114 12.74 0.22 -6.27
C HIS A 114 12.31 0.76 -7.65
N ASP A 115 11.98 2.05 -7.75
CA ASP A 115 11.39 2.68 -8.94
C ASP A 115 10.09 1.99 -9.38
N PHE A 116 9.23 1.68 -8.40
CA PHE A 116 7.94 1.01 -8.64
C PHE A 116 6.80 2.01 -8.79
N ILE A 117 5.80 1.63 -9.57
CA ILE A 117 4.54 2.38 -9.71
C ILE A 117 3.59 1.94 -8.61
N ILE A 118 3.12 2.88 -7.81
CA ILE A 118 2.10 2.63 -6.79
C ILE A 118 0.74 2.50 -7.48
N VAL A 119 -0.02 1.46 -7.11
CA VAL A 119 -1.40 1.25 -7.55
C VAL A 119 -2.30 1.40 -6.31
N SER A 120 -3.15 2.42 -6.32
CA SER A 120 -4.03 2.77 -5.20
C SER A 120 -5.35 3.37 -5.72
N GLU A 121 -6.41 3.26 -4.91
CA GLU A 121 -7.73 3.86 -5.16
C GLU A 121 -7.99 5.11 -4.30
N GLU A 122 -6.94 5.72 -3.73
CA GLU A 122 -7.06 6.94 -2.94
C GLU A 122 -7.58 8.13 -3.76
N ARG A 123 -8.46 8.91 -3.14
CA ARG A 123 -8.97 10.16 -3.72
C ARG A 123 -8.13 11.34 -3.24
N LYS A 124 -7.91 12.33 -4.10
CA LYS A 124 -7.25 13.58 -3.72
C LYS A 124 -8.14 14.35 -2.73
N THR A 125 -7.83 14.22 -1.43
CA THR A 125 -8.54 14.92 -0.35
C THR A 125 -7.81 16.18 0.11
N GLY A 126 -6.64 16.49 -0.47
CA GLY A 126 -5.78 17.62 -0.11
C GLY A 126 -5.18 17.53 1.30
N PRO A 127 -4.31 18.48 1.70
CA PRO A 127 -3.68 18.43 3.02
C PRO A 127 -4.70 18.54 4.16
N ASN A 128 -4.49 17.75 5.22
CA ASN A 128 -5.41 17.64 6.36
C ASN A 128 -6.86 17.25 5.98
N GLY A 129 -7.08 16.60 4.84
CA GLY A 129 -8.42 16.22 4.37
C GLY A 129 -9.26 17.39 3.86
N MET A 130 -8.67 18.56 3.68
CA MET A 130 -9.31 19.72 3.07
C MET A 130 -9.19 19.64 1.55
N GLN A 131 -10.32 19.72 0.84
CA GLN A 131 -10.34 19.70 -0.62
C GLN A 131 -9.27 20.64 -1.18
N SER A 132 -8.36 20.09 -1.97
CA SER A 132 -7.43 20.91 -2.74
C SER A 132 -8.24 21.65 -3.79
N SER A 133 -8.31 22.98 -3.69
CA SER A 133 -8.85 23.83 -4.75
C SER A 133 -8.04 23.57 -6.03
N ASN A 134 -8.61 22.78 -6.94
CA ASN A 134 -8.16 22.72 -8.33
C ASN A 134 -9.02 23.70 -9.14
#